data_AF-A0A6P1NMZ1-F1
#
_entry.id   AF-A0A6P1NMZ1-F1
#
_cell.length_a   1.000
_cell.length_b   1.000
_cell.length_c   1.000
_cell.angle_alpha   90.00
_cell.angle_beta   90.00
_cell.angle_gamma   90.00
#
_symmetry.space_group_name_H-M   'P 1'
#
loop_
_entity.id
_entity.type
_entity.pdbx_description
1 polymer ?
#
loop_
_entity_poly.entity_id
_entity_poly.type
_entity_poly.pdbx_seq_one_letter_code
_entity_poly.pdbx_strand_id
1 'polypeptide(L)'
;MGISSTDGQLKSTPPTLRERTRRAMRAEVIEVAFRLFAEHGFDQTTVEQIAAEAGLSRTTFFRYFGTKEDVVLGRMAELGHDIASALDARPANEHPWLALRRAIDVVTQVDTENMDEARKFMRLMSDACALRTHEWERTQGWQGILAPRLQQRLGKQKTGADTRAAALAASAIACLNVATDSWMQDDGARPLSELVDEAMGAVAPLE
;
A
#
# COMPACT_ATOMS: atom_id res chain seq x y z
N MET A 1 -50.28 -3.75 2.37
CA MET A 1 -49.29 -3.04 1.53
C MET A 1 -48.02 -2.93 2.37
N GLY A 2 -46.98 -3.75 2.24
CA GLY A 2 -46.39 -4.32 1.03
C GLY A 2 -45.21 -3.45 0.61
N ILE A 3 -44.11 -3.47 1.36
CA ILE A 3 -42.86 -2.78 0.97
C ILE A 3 -41.67 -3.70 1.28
N SER A 4 -41.32 -4.47 0.25
CA SER A 4 -39.95 -4.72 -0.24
C SER A 4 -38.89 -5.23 0.74
N SER A 5 -38.82 -6.56 0.86
CA SER A 5 -37.54 -7.26 0.96
C SER A 5 -36.77 -7.06 -0.35
N THR A 6 -35.60 -6.44 -0.29
CA THR A 6 -34.53 -6.68 -1.27
C THR A 6 -33.19 -6.54 -0.55
N ASP A 7 -32.83 -7.62 0.14
CA ASP A 7 -31.50 -7.87 0.67
C ASP A 7 -30.51 -7.98 -0.50
N GLY A 8 -29.91 -6.86 -0.87
CA GLY A 8 -28.74 -6.80 -1.73
C GLY A 8 -27.48 -7.01 -0.91
N GLN A 9 -27.28 -8.21 -0.37
CA GLN A 9 -25.99 -8.62 0.20
C GLN A 9 -24.91 -8.45 -0.87
N LEU A 10 -24.07 -7.43 -0.73
CA LEU A 10 -22.76 -7.37 -1.39
C LEU A 10 -21.87 -8.46 -0.76
N LYS A 11 -22.10 -9.71 -1.14
CA LYS A 11 -21.14 -10.79 -0.93
C LYS A 11 -19.93 -10.44 -1.80
N SER A 12 -18.83 -10.06 -1.18
CA SER A 12 -17.54 -10.00 -1.86
C SER A 12 -17.22 -11.40 -2.39
N THR A 13 -17.47 -11.61 -3.69
CA THR A 13 -17.18 -12.88 -4.36
C THR A 13 -15.68 -13.18 -4.20
N PRO A 14 -15.30 -14.40 -3.78
CA PRO A 14 -13.90 -14.78 -3.70
C PRO A 14 -13.23 -14.59 -5.06
N PRO A 15 -11.97 -14.13 -5.11
CA PRO A 15 -11.30 -13.84 -6.36
C PRO A 15 -11.25 -15.11 -7.23
N THR A 16 -11.59 -14.95 -8.50
CA THR A 16 -11.57 -16.05 -9.46
C THR A 16 -10.15 -16.60 -9.63
N LEU A 17 -10.02 -17.85 -10.10
CA LEU A 17 -8.70 -18.43 -10.43
C LEU A 17 -7.92 -17.52 -11.39
N ARG A 18 -8.61 -16.88 -12.35
CA ARG A 18 -8.01 -15.90 -13.26
C ARG A 18 -7.46 -14.68 -12.55
N GLU A 19 -8.18 -14.14 -11.56
CA GLU A 19 -7.71 -12.99 -10.77
C GLU A 19 -6.52 -13.35 -9.88
N ARG A 20 -6.53 -14.54 -9.28
CA ARG A 20 -5.39 -15.05 -8.49
C ARG A 20 -4.15 -15.22 -9.36
N THR A 21 -4.27 -15.86 -10.53
CA THR A 21 -3.16 -16.00 -11.49
C THR A 21 -2.68 -14.63 -11.98
N ARG A 22 -3.61 -13.69 -12.22
CA ARG A 22 -3.25 -12.32 -12.64
C ARG A 22 -2.46 -11.58 -11.55
N ARG A 23 -2.83 -11.72 -10.28
CA ARG A 23 -2.11 -11.13 -9.15
C ARG A 23 -0.73 -11.74 -8.96
N ALA A 24 -0.62 -13.07 -9.00
CA ALA A 24 0.66 -13.76 -8.90
C ALA A 24 1.65 -13.31 -9.99
N MET A 25 1.17 -13.24 -11.24
CA MET A 25 1.99 -12.75 -12.36
C MET A 25 2.41 -11.29 -12.19
N ARG A 26 1.55 -10.43 -11.63
CA ARG A 26 1.93 -9.04 -11.33
C ARG A 26 3.04 -8.98 -10.27
N ALA A 27 2.90 -9.74 -9.19
CA ALA A 27 3.88 -9.78 -8.11
C ALA A 27 5.26 -10.25 -8.61
N GLU A 28 5.30 -11.29 -9.45
CA GLU A 28 6.53 -11.80 -10.07
C GLU A 28 7.23 -10.73 -10.93
N VAL A 29 6.47 -10.04 -11.80
CA VAL A 29 7.03 -8.95 -12.64
C VAL A 29 7.52 -7.79 -11.79
N ILE A 30 6.80 -7.45 -10.72
CA ILE A 30 7.21 -6.42 -9.77
C ILE A 30 8.54 -6.80 -9.12
N GLU A 31 8.67 -8.00 -8.59
CA GLU A 31 9.92 -8.48 -7.97
C GLU A 31 11.11 -8.39 -8.94
N VAL A 32 10.94 -8.87 -10.17
CA VAL A 32 11.95 -8.79 -11.23
C VAL A 32 12.34 -7.35 -11.54
N ALA A 33 11.35 -6.46 -11.70
CA ALA A 33 11.61 -5.06 -12.01
C ALA A 33 12.38 -4.36 -10.90
N PHE A 34 12.02 -4.59 -9.64
CA PHE A 34 12.70 -3.96 -8.50
C PHE A 34 14.13 -4.47 -8.32
N ARG A 35 14.39 -5.76 -8.59
CA ARG A 35 15.76 -6.28 -8.68
C ARG A 35 16.58 -5.54 -9.74
N LEU A 36 16.04 -5.43 -10.96
CA LEU A 36 16.71 -4.72 -12.05
C LEU A 36 16.92 -3.23 -11.74
N PHE A 37 15.95 -2.58 -11.08
CA PHE A 37 16.09 -1.20 -10.64
C PHE A 37 17.18 -1.03 -9.58
N ALA A 38 17.34 -1.98 -8.66
CA ALA A 38 18.38 -1.95 -7.65
C ALA A 38 19.78 -2.14 -8.25
N GLU A 39 19.90 -2.96 -9.29
CA GLU A 39 21.15 -3.28 -10.00
C GLU A 39 21.57 -2.18 -10.99
N HIS A 40 20.64 -1.69 -11.81
CA HIS A 40 20.94 -0.80 -12.94
C HIS A 40 20.45 0.63 -12.74
N GLY A 41 19.62 0.87 -11.74
CA GLY A 41 18.87 2.12 -11.57
C GLY A 41 17.56 2.15 -12.36
N PHE A 42 16.60 2.94 -11.90
CA PHE A 42 15.29 3.06 -12.52
C PHE A 42 15.40 3.52 -13.98
N ASP A 43 16.11 4.61 -14.25
CA ASP A 43 16.18 5.23 -15.57
C ASP A 43 16.83 4.34 -16.63
N GLN A 44 17.85 3.56 -16.22
CA GLN A 44 18.59 2.68 -17.14
C GLN A 44 17.86 1.37 -17.43
N THR A 45 16.89 0.99 -16.58
CA THR A 45 16.10 -0.23 -16.77
C THR A 45 14.97 0.01 -17.77
N THR A 46 14.85 -0.85 -18.78
CA THR A 46 13.82 -0.77 -19.82
C THR A 46 12.69 -1.79 -19.60
N VAL A 47 11.51 -1.52 -20.18
CA VAL A 47 10.38 -2.47 -20.18
C VAL A 47 10.77 -3.78 -20.87
N GLU A 48 11.60 -3.70 -21.90
CA GLU A 48 12.07 -4.87 -22.65
C GLU A 48 12.97 -5.76 -21.79
N GLN A 49 13.85 -5.19 -20.96
CA GLN A 49 14.65 -5.94 -20.00
C GLN A 49 13.78 -6.63 -18.94
N ILE A 50 12.84 -5.88 -18.34
CA ILE A 50 11.91 -6.43 -17.34
C ILE A 50 11.09 -7.58 -17.93
N ALA A 51 10.54 -7.40 -19.13
CA ALA A 51 9.74 -8.41 -19.79
C ALA A 51 10.56 -9.66 -20.09
N ALA A 52 11.77 -9.51 -20.63
CA ALA A 52 12.66 -10.63 -20.94
C ALA A 52 13.02 -11.43 -19.68
N GLU A 53 13.40 -10.74 -18.60
CA GLU A 53 13.79 -11.34 -17.33
C GLU A 53 12.61 -12.04 -16.62
N ALA A 54 11.40 -11.49 -16.76
CA ALA A 54 10.17 -12.10 -16.24
C ALA A 54 9.59 -13.21 -17.16
N GLY A 55 10.28 -13.57 -18.25
CA GLY A 55 9.80 -14.59 -19.20
C GLY A 55 8.54 -14.18 -19.99
N LEU A 56 8.32 -12.88 -20.17
CA LEU A 56 7.16 -12.29 -20.83
C LEU A 56 7.52 -11.66 -22.19
N SER A 57 6.55 -11.64 -23.09
CA SER A 57 6.62 -10.76 -24.26
C SER A 57 6.31 -9.32 -23.86
N ARG A 58 6.83 -8.34 -24.61
CA ARG A 58 6.52 -6.91 -24.46
C ARG A 58 5.02 -6.64 -24.45
N THR A 59 4.27 -7.26 -25.36
CA THR A 59 2.80 -7.17 -25.42
C THR A 59 2.14 -7.72 -24.16
N THR A 60 2.70 -8.78 -23.57
CA THR A 60 2.20 -9.34 -22.32
C THR A 60 2.48 -8.42 -21.16
N PHE A 61 3.67 -7.83 -21.05
CA PHE A 61 3.98 -6.81 -20.05
C PHE A 61 2.95 -5.66 -20.11
N PHE A 62 2.70 -5.10 -21.30
CA PHE A 62 1.76 -3.99 -21.47
C PHE A 62 0.29 -4.34 -21.14
N ARG A 63 -0.06 -5.63 -21.12
CA ARG A 63 -1.37 -6.11 -20.66
C ARG A 63 -1.51 -6.02 -19.14
N TYR A 64 -0.41 -6.10 -18.40
CA TYR A 64 -0.38 -5.97 -16.94
C TYR A 64 -0.07 -4.55 -16.49
N PHE A 65 0.90 -3.89 -17.11
CA PHE A 65 1.41 -2.58 -16.71
C PHE A 65 1.43 -1.66 -17.92
N GLY A 66 0.79 -0.50 -17.86
CA GLY A 66 0.76 0.45 -18.98
C GLY A 66 2.13 1.08 -19.22
N THR A 67 2.92 1.27 -18.16
CA THR A 67 4.28 1.82 -18.22
C THR A 67 5.24 1.14 -17.23
N LYS A 68 6.52 1.56 -17.22
CA LYS A 68 7.52 1.13 -16.21
C LYS A 68 7.16 1.64 -14.81
N GLU A 69 6.63 2.85 -14.72
CA GLU A 69 6.16 3.50 -13.50
C GLU A 69 4.94 2.76 -12.90
N ASP A 70 4.07 2.19 -13.74
CA ASP A 70 2.94 1.38 -13.27
C ASP A 70 3.37 0.14 -12.48
N VAL A 71 4.62 -0.34 -12.67
CA VAL A 71 5.19 -1.43 -11.87
C VAL A 71 5.43 -0.96 -10.44
N VAL A 72 5.97 0.25 -10.25
CA VAL A 72 6.20 0.87 -8.94
C VAL A 72 4.88 1.11 -8.22
N LEU A 73 3.88 1.66 -8.92
CA LEU A 73 2.54 1.82 -8.36
C LEU A 73 1.85 0.49 -8.05
N GLY A 74 2.13 -0.54 -8.85
CA GLY A 74 1.71 -1.90 -8.57
C GLY A 74 2.23 -2.38 -7.21
N ARG A 75 3.51 -2.16 -6.92
CA ARG A 75 4.13 -2.46 -5.63
C ARG A 75 3.52 -1.65 -4.49
N MET A 76 3.27 -0.35 -4.71
CA MET A 76 2.57 0.47 -3.72
C MET A 76 1.19 -0.08 -3.38
N ALA A 77 0.41 -0.48 -4.38
CA ALA A 77 -0.87 -1.13 -4.16
C ALA A 77 -0.71 -2.41 -3.32
N GLU A 78 0.28 -3.26 -3.61
CA GLU A 78 0.54 -4.48 -2.84
C GLU A 78 0.85 -4.18 -1.37
N LEU A 79 1.74 -3.23 -1.08
CA LEU A 79 2.03 -2.79 0.29
C LEU A 79 0.76 -2.32 1.04
N GLY A 80 -0.12 -1.59 0.34
CA GLY A 80 -1.41 -1.18 0.91
C GLY A 80 -2.32 -2.39 1.22
N HIS A 81 -2.30 -3.44 0.40
CA HIS A 81 -3.03 -4.68 0.66
C HIS A 81 -2.40 -5.50 1.79
N ASP A 82 -1.08 -5.45 1.95
CA ASP A 82 -0.36 -6.14 3.03
C ASP A 82 -0.71 -5.51 4.38
N ILE A 83 -0.68 -4.17 4.47
CA ILE A 83 -1.15 -3.44 5.66
C ILE A 83 -2.63 -3.75 5.92
N ALA A 84 -3.46 -3.77 4.88
CA ALA A 84 -4.88 -4.08 5.04
C ALA A 84 -5.11 -5.51 5.56
N SER A 85 -4.35 -6.48 5.09
CA SER A 85 -4.40 -7.86 5.56
C SER A 85 -3.89 -7.99 7.00
N ALA A 86 -2.81 -7.27 7.33
CA ALA A 86 -2.31 -7.19 8.70
C ALA A 86 -3.32 -6.55 9.65
N LEU A 87 -4.03 -5.52 9.19
CA LEU A 87 -5.13 -4.88 9.92
C LEU A 87 -6.30 -5.84 10.11
N ASP A 88 -6.68 -6.63 9.09
CA ASP A 88 -7.75 -7.63 9.19
C ASP A 88 -7.40 -8.73 10.21
N ALA A 89 -6.11 -9.06 10.37
CA ALA A 89 -5.62 -10.04 11.34
C ALA A 89 -5.56 -9.53 12.80
N ARG A 90 -5.71 -8.22 13.05
CA ARG A 90 -5.68 -7.65 14.42
C ARG A 90 -6.94 -8.01 15.23
N PRO A 91 -6.87 -8.13 16.57
CA PRO A 91 -8.05 -8.33 17.40
C PRO A 91 -9.14 -7.28 17.15
N ALA A 92 -10.40 -7.69 17.04
CA ALA A 92 -11.51 -6.79 16.68
C ALA A 92 -11.79 -5.71 17.74
N ASN A 93 -11.44 -5.97 19.00
CA ASN A 93 -11.59 -5.08 20.15
C ASN A 93 -10.39 -4.14 20.37
N GLU A 94 -9.33 -4.25 19.56
CA GLU A 94 -8.20 -3.33 19.64
C GLU A 94 -8.60 -1.94 19.13
N HIS A 95 -8.14 -0.89 19.81
CA HIS A 95 -8.39 0.49 19.40
C HIS A 95 -7.96 0.70 17.94
N PRO A 96 -8.80 1.25 17.03
CA PRO A 96 -8.51 1.29 15.60
C PRO A 96 -7.18 1.95 15.23
N TRP A 97 -6.78 3.00 15.96
CA TRP A 97 -5.48 3.67 15.76
C TRP A 97 -4.30 2.77 16.10
N LEU A 98 -4.41 2.01 17.20
CA LEU A 98 -3.39 1.05 17.62
C LEU A 98 -3.31 -0.12 16.63
N ALA A 99 -4.45 -0.65 16.22
CA ALA A 99 -4.52 -1.73 15.23
C ALA A 99 -3.86 -1.32 13.90
N LEU A 100 -4.09 -0.07 13.46
CA LEU A 100 -3.48 0.48 12.27
C LEU A 100 -1.98 0.67 12.42
N ARG A 101 -1.51 1.20 13.56
CA ARG A 101 -0.07 1.30 13.87
C ARG A 101 0.60 -0.07 13.78
N ARG A 102 0.00 -1.11 14.37
CA ARG A 102 0.54 -2.48 14.33
C ARG A 102 0.48 -3.10 12.93
N ALA A 103 -0.54 -2.75 12.14
CA ALA A 103 -0.62 -3.19 10.75
C ALA A 103 0.49 -2.59 9.88
N ILE A 104 0.93 -1.36 10.17
CA ILE A 104 2.02 -0.69 9.46
C ILE A 104 3.38 -1.35 9.71
N ASP A 105 3.54 -2.17 10.76
CA ASP A 105 4.81 -2.89 11.03
C ASP A 105 5.26 -3.75 9.83
N VAL A 106 4.32 -4.24 9.00
CA VAL A 106 4.65 -5.05 7.80
C VAL A 106 5.42 -4.29 6.73
N VAL A 107 5.43 -2.95 6.78
CA VAL A 107 6.18 -2.11 5.83
C VAL A 107 7.31 -1.31 6.49
N THR A 108 7.40 -1.30 7.82
CA THR A 108 8.42 -0.54 8.56
C THR A 108 9.51 -1.41 9.19
N GLN A 109 9.31 -2.73 9.24
CA GLN A 109 10.36 -3.70 9.56
C GLN A 109 11.32 -3.83 8.36
N VAL A 110 12.05 -2.77 8.09
CA VAL A 110 13.14 -2.76 7.14
C VAL A 110 14.30 -3.51 7.77
N ASP A 111 14.74 -4.59 7.14
CA ASP A 111 15.90 -5.34 7.60
C ASP A 111 17.15 -4.46 7.55
N THR A 112 17.77 -4.24 8.70
CA THR A 112 18.96 -3.39 8.84
C THR A 112 20.16 -3.95 8.08
N GLU A 113 20.13 -5.24 7.72
CA GLU A 113 21.19 -5.89 6.97
C GLU A 113 21.31 -5.32 5.53
N ASN A 114 20.23 -4.78 4.95
CA ASN A 114 20.19 -4.22 3.60
C ASN A 114 19.65 -2.77 3.56
N MET A 115 20.05 -1.93 4.53
CA MET A 115 19.57 -0.54 4.66
C MET A 115 19.77 0.31 3.39
N ASP A 116 20.85 0.06 2.63
CA ASP A 116 21.10 0.73 1.35
C ASP A 116 20.10 0.33 0.26
N GLU A 117 19.68 -0.93 0.22
CA GLU A 117 18.68 -1.43 -0.74
C GLU A 117 17.30 -0.86 -0.41
N ALA A 118 16.93 -0.86 0.87
CA ALA A 118 15.70 -0.23 1.34
C ALA A 118 15.67 1.28 1.04
N ARG A 119 16.80 1.97 1.17
CA ARG A 119 16.91 3.39 0.82
C ARG A 119 16.74 3.62 -0.68
N LYS A 120 17.38 2.80 -1.52
CA LYS A 120 17.20 2.84 -2.98
C LYS A 120 15.74 2.59 -3.37
N PHE A 121 15.11 1.61 -2.74
CA PHE A 121 13.71 1.27 -2.92
C PHE A 121 12.78 2.45 -2.56
N MET A 122 12.96 3.06 -1.39
CA MET A 122 12.14 4.21 -0.96
C MET A 122 12.36 5.45 -1.84
N ARG A 123 13.60 5.73 -2.27
CA ARG A 123 13.88 6.81 -3.24
C ARG A 123 13.14 6.57 -4.56
N LEU A 124 13.22 5.36 -5.09
CA LEU A 124 12.55 4.97 -6.33
C LEU A 124 11.02 5.09 -6.25
N MET A 125 10.44 4.72 -5.10
CA MET A 125 9.02 4.93 -4.86
C MET A 125 8.65 6.41 -4.79
N SER A 126 9.43 7.23 -4.08
CA SER A 126 9.20 8.66 -3.93
C SER A 126 9.25 9.39 -5.29
N ASP A 127 10.29 9.12 -6.09
CA ASP A 127 10.48 9.73 -7.41
C ASP A 127 9.36 9.33 -8.38
N ALA A 128 8.96 8.05 -8.40
CA ALA A 128 7.86 7.57 -9.23
C ALA A 128 6.49 8.15 -8.78
N CYS A 129 6.29 8.37 -7.48
CA CYS A 129 5.07 8.97 -6.95
C CYS A 129 4.97 10.47 -7.28
N ALA A 130 6.09 11.21 -7.20
CA ALA A 130 6.17 12.62 -7.53
C ALA A 130 5.79 12.91 -9.00
N LEU A 131 5.93 11.91 -9.89
CA LEU A 131 5.53 12.02 -11.29
C LEU A 131 4.01 11.86 -11.53
N ARG A 132 3.20 11.45 -10.54
CA ARG A 132 1.76 11.14 -10.69
C ARG A 132 0.81 11.77 -9.65
N THR A 133 1.12 12.97 -9.18
CA THR A 133 0.45 13.79 -8.13
C THR A 133 -1.07 14.05 -8.28
N HIS A 134 -1.82 13.39 -9.17
CA HIS A 134 -3.25 13.70 -9.34
C HIS A 134 -4.21 12.51 -9.48
N GLU A 135 -3.74 11.28 -9.69
CA GLU A 135 -4.64 10.14 -9.95
C GLU A 135 -4.73 9.10 -8.81
N TRP A 136 -3.69 8.96 -7.98
CA TRP A 136 -3.63 7.88 -6.99
C TRP A 136 -4.38 8.18 -5.68
N GLU A 137 -4.41 9.45 -5.28
CA GLU A 137 -4.59 9.82 -3.86
C GLU A 137 -6.01 9.71 -3.31
N ARG A 138 -7.07 9.71 -4.15
CA ARG A 138 -8.43 9.98 -3.62
C ARG A 138 -9.40 8.80 -3.59
N THR A 139 -9.21 7.76 -4.41
CA THR A 139 -10.21 6.68 -4.53
C THR A 139 -9.62 5.26 -4.68
N GLN A 140 -8.37 5.13 -5.12
CA GLN A 140 -7.71 3.83 -5.45
C GLN A 140 -6.46 3.56 -4.60
N GLY A 141 -5.93 4.57 -3.91
CA GLY A 141 -4.79 4.42 -3.00
C GLY A 141 -5.14 3.77 -1.67
N TRP A 142 -4.18 3.76 -0.74
CA TRP A 142 -4.29 3.07 0.55
C TRP A 142 -5.52 3.50 1.36
N GLN A 143 -5.95 4.76 1.25
CA GLN A 143 -7.14 5.24 1.95
C GLN A 143 -8.42 4.50 1.53
N GLY A 144 -8.58 4.17 0.24
CA GLY A 144 -9.71 3.40 -0.26
C GLY A 144 -9.73 1.95 0.23
N ILE A 145 -8.55 1.41 0.57
CA ILE A 145 -8.39 0.04 1.08
C ILE A 145 -8.60 -0.01 2.61
N LEU A 146 -8.06 0.98 3.33
CA LEU A 146 -8.00 1.00 4.79
C LEU A 146 -9.28 1.57 5.43
N ALA A 147 -9.88 2.62 4.85
CA ALA A 147 -11.05 3.26 5.45
C ALA A 147 -12.26 2.32 5.63
N PRO A 148 -12.62 1.44 4.67
CA PRO A 148 -13.72 0.48 4.88
C PRO A 148 -13.48 -0.49 6.04
N ARG A 149 -12.23 -0.90 6.27
CA ARG A 149 -11.84 -1.81 7.37
C ARG A 149 -11.92 -1.11 8.72
N LEU A 150 -11.47 0.13 8.78
CA LEU A 150 -11.59 0.97 9.98
C LEU A 150 -13.05 1.26 10.31
N GLN A 151 -13.90 1.48 9.30
CA GLN A 151 -15.34 1.64 9.50
C GLN A 151 -15.98 0.38 10.11
N GLN A 152 -15.56 -0.82 9.69
CA GLN A 152 -16.03 -2.07 10.32
C GLN A 152 -15.62 -2.14 11.80
N ARG A 153 -14.40 -1.72 12.14
CA ARG A 153 -13.87 -1.72 13.53
C ARG A 153 -14.52 -0.68 14.43
N LEU A 154 -14.82 0.52 13.92
CA LEU A 154 -15.42 1.61 14.69
C LEU A 154 -16.86 1.33 15.13
N GLY A 155 -17.53 0.36 14.50
CA GLY A 155 -18.90 -0.01 14.81
C GLY A 155 -19.91 1.04 14.33
N LYS A 156 -21.12 0.55 14.03
CA LYS A 156 -22.20 1.20 13.26
C LYS A 156 -21.99 1.05 11.75
N GLN A 157 -22.65 0.03 11.20
CA GLN A 157 -23.04 0.04 9.79
C GLN A 157 -24.02 1.20 9.55
N LYS A 158 -23.51 2.44 9.52
CA LYS A 158 -24.20 3.51 8.81
C LYS A 158 -23.99 3.22 7.33
N THR A 159 -25.09 3.17 6.59
CA THR A 159 -25.06 3.27 5.13
C THR A 159 -24.45 4.62 4.74
N GLY A 160 -23.18 4.61 4.32
CA GLY A 160 -22.44 5.82 3.92
C GLY A 160 -20.99 5.82 4.38
N ALA A 161 -20.19 6.76 3.87
CA ALA A 161 -18.79 6.93 4.24
C ALA A 161 -18.67 7.45 5.68
N ASP A 162 -17.93 6.75 6.55
CA ASP A 162 -17.62 7.23 7.90
C ASP A 162 -16.42 8.19 7.86
N THR A 163 -16.67 9.48 8.10
CA THR A 163 -15.63 10.52 8.14
C THR A 163 -14.53 10.22 9.16
N ARG A 164 -14.85 9.55 10.28
CA ARG A 164 -13.84 9.15 11.29
C ARG A 164 -12.92 8.08 10.73
N ALA A 165 -13.46 7.08 10.05
CA ALA A 165 -12.66 6.02 9.42
C ALA A 165 -11.76 6.59 8.30
N ALA A 166 -12.30 7.49 7.49
CA ALA A 166 -11.54 8.19 6.45
C ALA A 166 -10.42 9.06 7.05
N ALA A 167 -10.71 9.80 8.13
CA ALA A 167 -9.71 10.61 8.83
C ALA A 167 -8.59 9.76 9.42
N LEU A 168 -8.91 8.66 10.13
CA LEU A 168 -7.89 7.76 10.68
C LEU A 168 -7.00 7.17 9.57
N ALA A 169 -7.57 6.71 8.46
CA ALA A 169 -6.77 6.21 7.34
C ALA A 169 -5.85 7.28 6.75
N ALA A 170 -6.38 8.47 6.47
CA ALA A 170 -5.60 9.58 5.93
C ALA A 170 -4.49 10.03 6.88
N SER A 171 -4.80 10.14 8.17
CA SER A 171 -3.84 10.52 9.21
C SER A 171 -2.69 9.51 9.32
N ALA A 172 -2.97 8.20 9.29
CA ALA A 172 -1.91 7.20 9.37
C ALA A 172 -1.02 7.18 8.12
N ILE A 173 -1.60 7.36 6.93
CA ILE A 173 -0.84 7.50 5.69
C ILE A 173 0.06 8.74 5.76
N ALA A 174 -0.46 9.88 6.24
CA ALA A 174 0.32 11.08 6.44
C ALA A 174 1.47 10.87 7.45
N CYS A 175 1.22 10.17 8.56
CA CYS A 175 2.26 9.83 9.53
C CYS A 175 3.37 8.97 8.91
N LEU A 176 2.99 7.97 8.10
CA LEU A 176 3.97 7.12 7.41
C LEU A 176 4.80 7.91 6.39
N ASN A 177 4.17 8.80 5.62
CA ASN A 177 4.87 9.63 4.65
C ASN A 177 5.88 10.54 5.37
N VAL A 178 5.47 11.24 6.43
CA VAL A 178 6.36 12.11 7.23
C VAL A 178 7.51 11.31 7.84
N ALA A 179 7.23 10.13 8.40
CA ALA A 179 8.27 9.26 8.94
C ALA A 179 9.25 8.79 7.85
N THR A 180 8.75 8.47 6.65
CA THR A 180 9.58 8.04 5.51
C THR A 180 10.46 9.19 5.01
N ASP A 181 9.91 10.39 4.89
CA ASP A 181 10.68 11.57 4.49
C ASP A 181 11.79 11.89 5.50
N SER A 182 11.48 11.84 6.80
CA SER A 182 12.47 12.03 7.86
C SER A 182 13.54 10.94 7.84
N TRP A 183 13.14 9.68 7.64
CA TRP A 183 14.04 8.54 7.54
C TRP A 183 15.00 8.70 6.36
N MET A 184 14.51 9.20 5.22
CA MET A 184 15.32 9.45 4.03
C MET A 184 16.28 10.62 4.19
N GLN A 185 15.91 11.66 4.94
CA GLN A 185 16.76 12.83 5.20
C GLN A 185 17.92 12.54 6.16
N ASP A 186 17.71 11.65 7.13
CA ASP A 186 18.71 11.25 8.12
C ASP A 186 19.46 9.96 7.73
N ASP A 187 19.44 9.62 6.44
CA ASP A 187 20.05 8.40 5.86
C ASP A 187 19.72 7.09 6.61
N GLY A 188 18.54 7.03 7.24
CA GLY A 188 18.08 5.88 8.00
C GLY A 188 18.78 5.65 9.33
N ALA A 189 19.40 6.70 9.92
CA ALA A 189 20.09 6.59 11.22
C ALA A 189 19.19 6.07 12.35
N ARG A 190 17.88 6.32 12.26
CA ARG A 190 16.85 5.78 13.16
C ARG A 190 15.99 4.74 12.44
N PRO A 191 15.49 3.71 13.13
CA PRO A 191 14.51 2.80 12.56
C PRO A 191 13.24 3.53 12.11
N LEU A 192 12.73 3.20 10.91
CA LEU A 192 11.49 3.80 10.39
C LEU A 192 10.28 3.57 11.32
N SER A 193 10.24 2.43 12.00
CA SER A 193 9.21 2.12 12.99
C SER A 193 9.15 3.13 14.14
N GLU A 194 10.30 3.61 14.62
CA GLU A 194 10.36 4.63 15.68
C GLU A 194 9.85 5.98 15.20
N LEU A 195 10.16 6.37 13.95
CA LEU A 195 9.67 7.60 13.35
C LEU A 195 8.15 7.55 13.11
N VAL A 196 7.61 6.37 12.76
CA VAL A 196 6.17 6.15 12.66
C VAL A 196 5.50 6.22 14.04
N ASP A 197 6.11 5.66 15.08
CA ASP A 197 5.62 5.78 16.46
C ASP A 197 5.57 7.25 16.90
N GLU A 198 6.62 8.02 16.62
CA GLU A 198 6.71 9.44 16.92
C GLU A 198 5.61 10.24 16.19
N ALA A 199 5.46 10.05 14.88
CA ALA A 199 4.47 10.73 14.06
C ALA A 199 3.04 10.37 14.47
N MET A 200 2.73 9.09 14.65
CA MET A 200 1.39 8.64 15.06
C MET A 200 1.06 9.03 16.50
N GLY A 201 2.06 9.15 17.38
CA GLY A 201 1.91 9.68 18.74
C GLY A 201 1.53 11.15 18.77
N ALA A 202 2.07 11.97 17.85
CA ALA A 202 1.75 13.39 17.75
C ALA A 202 0.31 13.67 17.27
N VAL A 203 -0.27 12.75 16.50
CA VAL A 203 -1.64 12.84 15.97
C VAL A 203 -2.67 12.21 16.91
N ALA A 204 -2.24 11.56 18.00
CA ALA A 204 -3.12 10.86 18.93
C ALA A 204 -4.30 11.77 19.32
N PRO A 205 -5.55 11.38 19.00
CA PRO A 205 -6.70 12.21 19.29
C PRO A 205 -6.77 12.42 20.80
N LEU A 206 -6.86 13.69 21.23
CA LEU A 206 -7.17 14.03 22.61
C LEU A 206 -8.39 13.20 23.06
N GLU A 207 -8.22 12.44 24.14
CA GLU A 207 -9.30 11.67 24.77
C GLU A 207 -10.49 12.56 25.17
#